data_AF-A0A645I931-F1
#
_entry.id   AF-A0A645I931-F1
#
_cell.length_a   1.000
_cell.length_b   1.000
_cell.length_c   1.000
_cell.angle_alpha   90.00
_cell.angle_beta   90.00
_cell.angle_gamma   90.00
#
_symmetry.space_group_name_H-M   'P 1'
#
loop_
_entity.id
_entity.type
_entity.pdbx_description
1 polymer ?
#
loop_
_entity_poly.entity_id
_entity_poly.type
_entity_poly.pdbx_seq_one_letter_code
_entity_poly.pdbx_strand_id
1 'polypeptide(L)'
;MAGVVERFSGRGPNANEGVIVSEVEVVRENGEDYGYGFHYVTRQDGSYYILDSTPFEIYPHLKDDLSIGKTWSYEDEVFGDIVWTVMDMGVDLDLGFEKFSNCLVVKEDNQAAEFVTIAYYAPGSGMIYSTDASGNNDYYKMTAKEQIGTEQAENQIVKWCPNYLEIKDDRTQ
;
A
#
# COMPACT_ATOMS: atom_id res chain seq x y z
N MET A 1 -18.98 -7.30 4.73
CA MET A 1 -17.54 -7.05 4.93
C MET A 1 -16.80 -8.11 4.14
N ALA A 2 -16.30 -7.74 2.96
CA ALA A 2 -15.43 -8.61 2.19
C ALA A 2 -14.01 -8.41 2.75
N GLY A 3 -13.40 -9.48 3.27
CA GLY A 3 -12.03 -9.42 3.77
C GLY A 3 -11.05 -9.57 2.62
N VAL A 4 -9.94 -8.82 2.65
CA VAL A 4 -8.77 -9.12 1.81
C VAL A 4 -8.35 -10.55 2.12
N VAL A 5 -8.34 -11.39 1.09
CA VAL A 5 -8.05 -12.82 1.20
C VAL A 5 -6.56 -13.05 0.99
N GLU A 6 -5.99 -12.39 -0.02
CA GLU A 6 -4.58 -12.53 -0.38
C GLU A 6 -4.03 -11.19 -0.87
N ARG A 7 -2.77 -10.90 -0.53
CA ARG A 7 -1.99 -9.84 -1.17
C ARG A 7 -0.80 -10.48 -1.87
N PHE A 8 -0.64 -10.19 -3.15
CA PHE A 8 0.51 -10.61 -3.95
C PHE A 8 1.40 -9.42 -4.22
N SER A 9 2.69 -9.53 -3.93
CA SER A 9 3.67 -8.49 -4.24
C SER A 9 4.71 -9.05 -5.21
N GLY A 10 4.99 -8.32 -6.28
CA GLY A 10 5.93 -8.74 -7.32
C GLY A 10 6.18 -7.61 -8.32
N ARG A 11 6.90 -7.88 -9.40
CA ARG A 11 7.04 -6.91 -10.49
C ARG A 11 6.30 -7.48 -11.69
N GLY A 12 5.40 -6.70 -12.29
CA GLY A 12 4.73 -7.12 -13.52
C GLY A 12 5.73 -7.29 -14.68
N PRO A 13 5.42 -8.16 -15.66
CA PRO A 13 6.28 -8.32 -16.83
C PRO A 13 6.33 -7.01 -17.62
N ASN A 14 7.50 -6.58 -18.08
CA ASN A 14 7.68 -5.30 -18.78
C ASN A 14 7.16 -4.06 -18.02
N ALA A 15 7.09 -4.13 -16.68
CA ALA A 15 6.75 -2.96 -15.88
C ALA A 15 7.69 -1.79 -16.22
N ASN A 16 7.14 -0.58 -16.23
CA ASN A 16 7.90 0.65 -16.40
C ASN A 16 9.15 0.64 -15.49
N GLU A 17 10.30 1.14 -15.98
CA GLU A 17 11.54 1.16 -15.20
C GLU A 17 11.40 1.89 -13.86
N GLY A 18 10.48 2.85 -13.76
CA GLY A 18 10.17 3.54 -12.50
C GLY A 18 9.41 2.69 -11.47
N VAL A 19 8.77 1.59 -11.87
CA VAL A 19 7.99 0.72 -10.98
C VAL A 19 8.91 -0.27 -10.26
N ILE A 20 8.95 -0.12 -8.94
CA ILE A 20 9.75 -0.93 -8.02
C ILE A 20 9.06 -2.26 -7.74
N VAL A 21 7.79 -2.18 -7.37
CA VAL A 21 6.94 -3.30 -6.99
C VAL A 21 5.50 -2.98 -7.34
N SER A 22 4.76 -4.01 -7.71
CA SER A 22 3.31 -3.98 -7.87
C SER A 22 2.72 -4.90 -6.83
N GLU A 23 1.63 -4.46 -6.22
CA GLU A 23 0.86 -5.25 -5.28
C GLU A 23 -0.55 -5.43 -5.83
N VAL A 24 -1.10 -6.62 -5.60
CA VAL A 24 -2.50 -6.91 -5.86
C VAL A 24 -3.14 -7.38 -4.57
N GLU A 25 -4.22 -6.72 -4.18
CA GLU A 25 -5.11 -7.21 -3.13
C GLU A 25 -6.28 -7.94 -3.76
N VAL A 26 -6.46 -9.21 -3.40
CA VAL A 26 -7.61 -10.01 -3.83
C VAL A 26 -8.61 -10.06 -2.69
N VAL A 27 -9.81 -9.58 -2.96
CA VAL A 27 -10.94 -9.54 -2.03
C VAL A 27 -12.02 -10.49 -2.54
N ARG A 28 -12.65 -11.24 -1.63
CA ARG A 28 -13.80 -12.08 -1.97
C ARG A 28 -15.10 -11.46 -1.50
N GLU A 29 -15.95 -11.10 -2.44
CA GLU A 29 -17.28 -10.56 -2.17
C GLU A 29 -18.35 -11.38 -2.90
N ASN A 30 -19.40 -11.81 -2.19
CA ASN A 30 -20.51 -12.61 -2.75
C ASN A 30 -20.10 -13.89 -3.50
N GLY A 31 -18.93 -14.46 -3.16
CA GLY A 31 -18.40 -15.66 -3.81
C GLY A 31 -17.57 -15.41 -5.07
N GLU A 32 -17.35 -14.15 -5.43
CA GLU A 32 -16.49 -13.71 -6.53
C GLU A 32 -15.23 -13.05 -6.00
N ASP A 33 -14.13 -13.21 -6.73
CA ASP A 33 -12.83 -12.63 -6.40
C ASP A 33 -12.62 -11.35 -7.22
N TYR A 34 -12.28 -10.26 -6.53
CA TYR A 34 -11.99 -8.94 -7.09
C TYR A 34 -10.54 -8.57 -6.76
N GLY A 35 -9.79 -8.12 -7.76
CA GLY A 35 -8.40 -7.69 -7.61
C GLY A 35 -8.27 -6.17 -7.64
N TYR A 36 -7.47 -5.62 -6.73
CA TYR A 36 -7.11 -4.20 -6.67
C TYR A 36 -5.61 -4.05 -6.83
N GLY A 37 -5.19 -3.38 -7.90
CA GLY A 37 -3.78 -3.24 -8.28
C GLY A 37 -3.17 -1.91 -7.82
N PHE A 38 -1.97 -1.98 -7.28
CA PHE A 38 -1.15 -0.85 -6.82
C PHE A 38 0.25 -0.97 -7.42
N HIS A 39 0.77 0.11 -8.00
CA HIS A 39 2.10 0.13 -8.60
C HIS A 39 2.96 1.18 -7.92
N TYR A 40 3.97 0.75 -7.18
CA TYR A 40 4.83 1.62 -6.40
C TYR A 40 6.03 2.10 -7.21
N VAL A 41 6.29 3.40 -7.16
CA VAL A 41 7.37 4.10 -7.87
C VAL A 41 8.22 4.94 -6.90
N THR A 42 9.46 5.23 -7.26
CA THR A 42 10.34 6.15 -6.50
C THR A 42 10.37 7.53 -7.17
N ARG A 43 10.20 8.57 -6.38
CA ARG A 43 10.49 9.97 -6.73
C ARG A 43 11.63 10.50 -5.86
N GLN A 44 12.00 11.76 -6.06
CA GLN A 44 13.13 12.38 -5.36
C GLN A 44 12.92 12.51 -3.84
N ASP A 45 11.67 12.55 -3.37
CA ASP A 45 11.32 12.76 -1.98
C ASP A 45 10.63 11.57 -1.31
N GLY A 46 10.63 10.40 -1.96
CA GLY A 46 10.06 9.18 -1.41
C GLY A 46 9.43 8.24 -2.43
N SER A 47 8.57 7.37 -1.90
CA SER A 47 7.76 6.43 -2.65
C SER A 47 6.34 6.94 -2.85
N TYR A 48 5.76 6.54 -3.96
CA TYR A 48 4.40 6.86 -4.39
C TYR A 48 3.78 5.59 -4.95
N TYR A 49 2.45 5.55 -5.06
CA TYR A 49 1.75 4.50 -5.76
C TYR A 49 0.81 5.06 -6.83
N ILE A 50 0.61 4.27 -7.87
CA ILE A 50 -0.36 4.49 -8.94
C ILE A 50 -1.36 3.33 -8.86
N LEU A 51 -2.65 3.63 -8.85
CA LEU A 51 -3.69 2.61 -8.89
C LEU A 51 -3.83 2.08 -10.32
N ASP A 52 -3.98 0.76 -10.48
CA ASP A 52 -4.21 0.18 -11.81
C ASP A 52 -5.52 0.70 -12.44
N SER A 53 -6.53 0.99 -11.63
CA SER A 53 -7.81 1.55 -12.09
C SER A 53 -7.74 3.01 -12.55
N THR A 54 -6.75 3.77 -12.07
CA THR A 54 -6.51 5.17 -12.45
C THR A 54 -5.04 5.37 -12.81
N PRO A 55 -4.57 4.79 -13.93
CA PRO A 55 -3.13 4.64 -14.25
C PRO A 55 -2.39 5.95 -14.55
N PHE A 56 -3.08 7.09 -14.44
CA PHE A 56 -2.58 8.44 -14.69
C PHE A 56 -2.52 9.30 -13.41
N GLU A 57 -2.98 8.77 -12.28
CA GLU A 57 -2.97 9.46 -10.99
C GLU A 57 -1.89 8.85 -10.09
N ILE A 58 -1.15 9.73 -9.41
CA ILE A 58 -0.09 9.32 -8.51
C ILE A 58 -0.37 9.84 -7.09
N TYR A 59 -0.25 8.94 -6.13
CA TYR A 59 -0.57 9.19 -4.73
C TYR A 59 0.70 9.06 -3.88
N PRO A 60 0.95 9.96 -2.93
CA PRO A 60 2.09 9.82 -2.03
C PRO A 60 1.90 8.58 -1.15
N HIS A 61 3.01 7.86 -0.93
CA HIS A 61 3.04 6.71 -0.04
C HIS A 61 3.86 7.03 1.21
N LEU A 62 5.18 6.84 1.14
CA LEU A 62 6.12 7.12 2.23
C LEU A 62 7.22 8.04 1.74
N LYS A 63 7.45 9.14 2.45
CA LYS A 63 8.54 10.09 2.15
C LYS A 63 9.90 9.53 2.57
N ASP A 64 10.96 10.04 1.93
CA ASP A 64 12.33 9.81 2.41
C ASP A 64 12.58 10.58 3.72
N ASP A 65 13.64 10.23 4.45
CA ASP A 65 14.04 10.87 5.72
C ASP A 65 12.91 10.94 6.77
N LEU A 66 12.25 9.81 7.02
CA LEU A 66 11.18 9.71 8.02
C LEU A 66 11.70 9.95 9.43
N SER A 67 10.94 10.72 10.21
CA SER A 67 11.16 10.98 11.62
C SER A 67 9.80 11.11 12.32
N ILE A 68 9.74 10.81 13.62
CA ILE A 68 8.52 10.96 14.42
C ILE A 68 8.02 12.41 14.32
N GLY A 69 6.73 12.57 14.03
CA GLY A 69 6.06 13.86 13.81
C GLY A 69 6.19 14.41 12.39
N LYS A 70 6.94 13.77 11.48
CA LYS A 70 6.98 14.18 10.07
C LYS A 70 5.61 13.99 9.44
N THR A 71 5.18 14.97 8.66
CA THR A 71 3.91 14.96 7.94
C THR A 71 4.09 15.15 6.45
N TRP A 72 3.17 14.60 5.67
CA TRP A 72 2.96 14.94 4.26
C TRP A 72 1.47 14.90 3.97
N SER A 73 1.06 15.57 2.90
CA SER A 73 -0.35 15.62 2.51
C SER A 73 -0.54 15.44 1.01
N TYR A 74 -1.78 15.15 0.65
CA TYR A 74 -2.27 15.08 -0.71
C TYR A 74 -3.62 15.76 -0.74
N GLU A 75 -3.76 16.75 -1.62
CA GLU A 75 -5.01 17.44 -1.85
C GLU A 75 -5.45 17.12 -3.27
N ASP A 76 -6.66 16.61 -3.40
CA ASP A 76 -7.34 16.37 -4.67
C ASP A 76 -8.77 16.94 -4.61
N GLU A 77 -9.27 17.38 -5.75
CA GLU A 77 -10.62 17.89 -5.93
C GLU A 77 -11.70 16.85 -5.53
N VAL A 78 -11.41 15.56 -5.61
CA VAL A 78 -12.37 14.46 -5.31
C VAL A 78 -12.24 13.94 -3.87
N PHE A 79 -11.02 13.72 -3.38
CA PHE A 79 -10.73 13.13 -2.07
C PHE A 79 -10.41 14.14 -0.96
N GLY A 80 -10.42 15.44 -1.26
CA GLY A 80 -10.07 16.50 -0.32
C GLY A 80 -8.64 16.37 0.21
N ASP A 81 -8.40 16.88 1.42
CA ASP A 81 -7.07 16.84 2.05
C ASP A 81 -6.88 15.55 2.86
N ILE A 82 -5.82 14.81 2.51
CA ILE A 82 -5.36 13.64 3.26
C ILE A 82 -4.01 13.98 3.87
N VAL A 83 -3.88 13.82 5.18
CA VAL A 83 -2.65 14.10 5.91
C VAL A 83 -2.11 12.83 6.55
N TRP A 84 -0.87 12.47 6.22
CA TRP A 84 -0.14 11.41 6.89
C TRP A 84 0.82 11.97 7.93
N THR A 85 0.97 11.27 9.05
CA THR A 85 1.88 11.64 10.15
C THR A 85 2.62 10.42 10.65
N VAL A 86 3.95 10.48 10.75
CA VAL A 86 4.73 9.44 11.44
C VAL A 86 4.46 9.54 12.94
N MET A 87 3.81 8.52 13.49
CA MET A 87 3.46 8.45 14.91
C MET A 87 4.59 7.86 15.74
N ASP A 88 5.25 6.83 15.20
CA ASP A 88 6.33 6.12 15.89
C ASP A 88 7.25 5.39 14.90
N MET A 89 8.44 5.04 15.35
CA MET A 89 9.46 4.34 14.56
C MET A 89 10.22 3.35 15.44
N GLY A 90 10.61 2.22 14.89
CA GLY A 90 11.38 1.21 15.63
C GLY A 90 10.52 0.30 16.49
N VAL A 91 9.22 0.21 16.21
CA VAL A 91 8.26 -0.57 16.99
C VAL A 91 8.34 -2.05 16.62
N ASP A 92 8.34 -2.92 17.62
CA ASP A 92 8.17 -4.36 17.42
C ASP A 92 6.67 -4.71 17.44
N LEU A 93 6.20 -5.43 16.43
CA LEU A 93 4.81 -5.89 16.33
C LEU A 93 4.75 -7.40 16.15
N ASP A 94 4.06 -8.09 17.06
CA ASP A 94 3.81 -9.52 16.98
C ASP A 94 2.37 -9.75 16.48
N LEU A 95 2.25 -10.38 15.30
CA LEU A 95 0.95 -10.72 14.70
C LEU A 95 0.51 -12.16 15.03
N GLY A 96 1.22 -12.86 15.91
CA GLY A 96 0.95 -14.21 16.38
C GLY A 96 1.53 -15.31 15.48
N PHE A 97 1.69 -15.07 14.18
CA PHE A 97 2.38 -15.97 13.25
C PHE A 97 3.85 -15.58 13.05
N GLU A 98 4.16 -14.28 13.12
CA GLU A 98 5.49 -13.71 12.93
C GLU A 98 5.63 -12.43 13.75
N LYS A 99 6.84 -12.19 14.28
CA LYS A 99 7.22 -10.95 14.94
C LYS A 99 7.99 -10.07 13.96
N PHE A 100 7.43 -8.92 13.63
CA PHE A 100 8.04 -7.89 12.82
C PHE A 100 8.78 -6.89 13.71
N SER A 101 10.04 -6.62 13.41
CA SER A 101 10.86 -5.69 14.17
C SER A 101 11.11 -4.41 13.38
N ASN A 102 11.36 -3.31 14.10
CA ASN A 102 11.68 -2.01 13.50
C ASN A 102 10.58 -1.49 12.55
N CYS A 103 9.32 -1.60 12.96
CA CYS A 103 8.18 -1.11 12.21
C CYS A 103 8.06 0.42 12.29
N LEU A 104 7.55 1.01 11.21
CA LEU A 104 7.10 2.39 11.12
C LEU A 104 5.59 2.44 11.39
N VAL A 105 5.14 3.41 12.19
CA VAL A 105 3.72 3.64 12.46
C VAL A 105 3.31 4.98 11.86
N VAL A 106 2.32 4.96 10.97
CA VAL A 106 1.81 6.14 10.26
C VAL A 106 0.33 6.30 10.56
N LYS A 107 -0.09 7.50 10.95
CA LYS A 107 -1.50 7.90 10.98
C LYS A 107 -1.86 8.51 9.63
N GLU A 108 -2.92 8.06 9.00
CA GLU A 108 -3.57 8.73 7.88
C GLU A 108 -4.85 9.39 8.37
N ASP A 109 -5.03 10.67 8.03
CA ASP A 109 -6.19 11.49 8.37
C ASP A 109 -6.83 11.96 7.06
N ASN A 110 -7.85 11.23 6.60
CA ASN A 110 -8.58 11.54 5.38
C ASN A 110 -9.83 12.34 5.75
N GLN A 111 -9.72 13.67 5.65
CA GLN A 111 -10.76 14.57 6.13
C GLN A 111 -12.02 14.51 5.28
N ALA A 112 -11.91 14.23 3.97
CA ALA A 112 -13.08 14.15 3.10
C ALA A 112 -13.89 12.86 3.33
N ALA A 113 -13.22 11.76 3.65
CA ALA A 113 -13.86 10.50 3.98
C ALA A 113 -14.25 10.40 5.48
N GLU A 114 -13.96 11.43 6.29
CA GLU A 114 -14.12 11.44 7.75
C GLU A 114 -13.50 10.20 8.42
N PHE A 115 -12.32 9.80 7.94
CA PHE A 115 -11.73 8.52 8.27
C PHE A 115 -10.28 8.68 8.70
N VAL A 116 -9.90 7.99 9.78
CA VAL A 116 -8.55 8.00 10.32
C VAL A 116 -8.06 6.57 10.50
N THR A 117 -6.89 6.26 9.95
CA THR A 117 -6.24 4.96 10.13
C THR A 117 -4.88 5.09 10.80
N ILE A 118 -4.47 4.00 11.44
CA ILE A 118 -3.11 3.80 11.92
C ILE A 118 -2.57 2.57 11.21
N ALA A 119 -1.56 2.75 10.37
CA ALA A 119 -0.91 1.70 9.59
C ALA A 119 0.51 1.40 10.11
N TYR A 120 0.86 0.11 10.12
CA TYR A 120 2.16 -0.40 10.53
C TYR A 120 2.87 -0.95 9.30
N TYR A 121 4.05 -0.40 9.01
CA TYR A 121 4.90 -0.82 7.91
C TYR A 121 6.13 -1.52 8.45
N ALA A 122 6.39 -2.74 7.97
CA ALA A 122 7.58 -3.49 8.32
C ALA A 122 8.59 -3.50 7.16
N PRO A 123 9.91 -3.36 7.45
CA PRO A 123 10.95 -3.46 6.43
C PRO A 123 10.84 -4.74 5.61
N GLY A 124 10.87 -4.62 4.28
CA GLY A 124 10.78 -5.75 3.35
C GLY A 124 9.41 -6.43 3.26
N SER A 125 8.37 -5.92 3.94
CA SER A 125 7.01 -6.48 3.90
C SER A 125 5.92 -5.45 3.61
N GLY A 126 6.24 -4.16 3.58
CA GLY A 126 5.25 -3.10 3.37
C GLY A 126 4.28 -2.99 4.56
N MET A 127 3.02 -2.61 4.29
CA MET A 127 1.99 -2.53 5.33
C MET A 127 1.59 -3.92 5.80
N ILE A 128 1.78 -4.21 7.09
CA ILE A 128 1.47 -5.51 7.70
C ILE A 128 0.21 -5.50 8.58
N TYR A 129 -0.22 -4.31 9.00
CA TYR A 129 -1.38 -4.14 9.87
C TYR A 129 -1.92 -2.71 9.74
N SER A 130 -3.25 -2.54 9.73
CA SER A 130 -3.91 -1.24 9.87
C SER A 130 -5.19 -1.34 10.69
N THR A 131 -5.47 -0.28 11.42
CA THR A 131 -6.60 -0.20 12.35
C THR A 131 -7.18 1.20 12.36
N ASP A 132 -8.35 1.36 12.96
CA ASP A 132 -8.94 2.66 13.23
C ASP A 132 -8.13 3.48 14.24
N ALA A 133 -8.45 4.76 14.37
CA ALA A 133 -7.78 5.66 15.33
C ALA A 133 -7.88 5.18 16.80
N SER A 134 -8.85 4.33 17.13
CA SER A 134 -9.04 3.80 18.47
C SER A 134 -8.23 2.53 18.74
N GLY A 135 -7.69 1.90 17.69
CA GLY A 135 -7.01 0.61 17.75
C GLY A 135 -7.96 -0.57 18.00
N ASN A 136 -9.27 -0.38 17.87
CA ASN A 136 -10.27 -1.40 18.22
C ASN A 136 -10.83 -2.13 17.00
N ASN A 137 -10.72 -1.54 15.81
CA ASN A 137 -11.23 -2.13 14.58
C ASN A 137 -10.08 -2.32 13.59
N ASP A 138 -9.71 -3.57 13.35
CA ASP A 138 -8.70 -3.93 12.35
C ASP A 138 -9.29 -3.74 10.95
N TYR A 139 -8.64 -2.92 10.12
CA TYR A 139 -8.97 -2.80 8.70
C TYR A 139 -8.17 -3.76 7.85
N TYR A 140 -6.93 -4.02 8.24
CA TYR A 140 -6.06 -5.00 7.61
C TYR A 140 -5.16 -5.66 8.66
N LYS A 141 -4.99 -6.97 8.56
CA LYS A 141 -4.05 -7.73 9.39
C LYS A 141 -3.46 -8.88 8.61
N MET A 142 -2.14 -8.84 8.40
CA MET A 142 -1.42 -9.98 7.85
C MET A 142 -1.52 -11.16 8.82
N THR A 143 -1.83 -12.34 8.30
CA THR A 143 -2.01 -13.57 9.11
C THR A 143 -1.09 -14.71 8.70
N ALA A 144 -0.47 -14.59 7.52
CA ALA A 144 0.54 -15.48 7.00
C ALA A 144 1.38 -14.73 5.96
N LYS A 145 2.59 -15.25 5.69
CA LYS A 145 3.48 -14.77 4.65
C LYS A 145 4.19 -15.95 4.00
N GLU A 146 4.22 -15.97 2.68
CA GLU A 146 4.92 -16.98 1.89
C GLU A 146 5.69 -16.31 0.75
N GLN A 147 6.87 -16.84 0.42
CA GLN A 147 7.59 -16.45 -0.77
C GLN A 147 7.19 -17.35 -1.93
N ILE A 148 6.62 -16.75 -2.97
CA ILE A 148 6.25 -17.44 -4.21
C ILE A 148 7.31 -17.21 -5.31
N GLY A 149 7.26 -18.03 -6.37
CA GLY A 149 8.14 -17.86 -7.53
C GLY A 149 7.81 -16.60 -8.34
N THR A 150 8.81 -16.03 -9.01
CA THR A 150 8.65 -14.82 -9.84
C THR A 150 7.53 -14.94 -10.87
N GLU A 151 7.49 -16.05 -11.61
CA GLU A 151 6.46 -16.30 -12.63
C GLU A 151 5.05 -16.36 -12.01
N GLN A 152 4.91 -16.95 -10.82
CA GLN A 152 3.64 -17.00 -10.12
C GLN A 152 3.19 -15.59 -9.69
N ALA A 153 4.11 -14.77 -9.17
CA ALA A 153 3.81 -13.39 -8.80
C ALA A 153 3.41 -12.57 -10.04
N GLU A 154 4.18 -12.65 -11.12
CA GLU A 154 3.88 -11.98 -12.40
C GLU A 154 2.50 -12.36 -12.93
N ASN A 155 2.15 -13.65 -12.91
CA ASN A 155 0.84 -14.12 -13.36
C ASN A 155 -0.32 -13.55 -12.53
N GLN A 156 -0.14 -13.35 -11.22
CA GLN A 156 -1.16 -12.68 -10.39
C GLN A 156 -1.27 -11.20 -10.73
N ILE A 157 -0.15 -10.50 -10.93
CA ILE A 157 -0.17 -9.09 -11.35
C ILE A 157 -0.89 -8.94 -12.70
N VAL A 158 -0.52 -9.72 -13.71
CA VAL A 158 -1.15 -9.65 -15.05
C VAL A 158 -2.65 -9.97 -14.99
N LYS A 159 -3.05 -10.93 -14.15
CA LYS A 159 -4.45 -11.32 -14.01
C LYS A 159 -5.31 -10.19 -13.44
N TRP A 160 -4.80 -9.44 -12.47
CA TRP A 160 -5.60 -8.52 -11.66
C TRP A 160 -5.33 -7.04 -11.92
N CYS A 161 -4.22 -6.71 -12.56
CA CYS A 161 -3.87 -5.36 -13.00
C CYS A 161 -3.95 -5.29 -14.53
N PRO A 162 -5.14 -5.21 -15.17
CA PRO A 162 -5.24 -5.16 -16.64
C PRO A 162 -4.51 -3.96 -17.26
N ASN A 163 -4.30 -2.86 -16.53
CA ASN A 163 -3.68 -1.64 -17.03
C ASN A 163 -2.19 -1.54 -16.69
N TYR A 164 -1.56 -2.61 -16.20
CA TYR A 164 -0.16 -2.60 -15.74
C TYR A 164 0.87 -2.11 -16.78
N LEU A 165 0.57 -2.23 -18.09
CA LEU A 165 1.38 -1.71 -19.19
C LEU A 165 1.19 -0.22 -19.46
N GLU A 166 0.08 0.34 -19.01
CA GLU A 166 -0.29 1.75 -19.19
C GLU A 166 0.18 2.62 -18.02
N ILE A 167 0.71 2.02 -16.94
CA ILE A 167 1.26 2.71 -15.79
C ILE A 167 2.42 3.60 -16.22
N LYS A 168 2.19 4.91 -16.20
CA LYS A 168 3.18 5.92 -16.53
C LYS A 168 3.63 6.64 -15.27
N ASP A 169 4.88 6.41 -14.90
CA ASP A 169 5.62 7.27 -13.97
C ASP A 169 5.97 8.60 -14.67
N ASP A 170 4.98 9.44 -15.00
CA ASP A 170 5.24 10.73 -15.62
C ASP A 170 5.96 11.65 -14.63
N ARG A 171 7.26 11.86 -14.82
CA ARG A 171 8.11 12.64 -13.93
C ARG A 171 7.89 14.15 -14.03
N THR A 172 6.97 14.59 -14.88
CA THR A 172 6.60 16.01 -15.03
C THR A 172 5.38 16.41 -14.21
N GLN A 173 4.69 15.43 -13.61
CA GLN A 173 3.61 15.62 -12.64
C GLN A 173 4.17 15.78 -11.22
#